data_AF-A0A1Q6RT45-F1
#
_entry.id   AF-A0A1Q6RT45-F1
#
_cell.length_a   1.000
_cell.length_b   1.000
_cell.length_c   1.000
_cell.angle_alpha   90.00
_cell.angle_beta   90.00
_cell.angle_gamma   90.00
#
_symmetry.space_group_name_H-M   'P 1'
#
loop_
_entity.id
_entity.type
_entity.pdbx_description
1 polymer ?
#
loop_
_entity_poly.entity_id
_entity_poly.type
_entity_poly.pdbx_seq_one_letter_code
_entity_poly.pdbx_strand_id
1 'polypeptide(L)' 'MLYPAMNKLTQYIPNRYMIVNVVARRARQIAAEAETTGMHLDEKPVTLAIDEVAEGKYHSNPVIEEDGN' A
#
# COMPACT_ATOMS: atom_id res chain seq x y z
N MET A 1 -3.19 8.99 17.07
CA MET A 1 -4.22 8.19 16.36
C MET A 1 -3.65 7.81 15.00
N LEU A 2 -3.92 6.61 14.50
CA LEU A 2 -3.54 6.24 13.13
C LEU A 2 -4.35 7.12 12.16
N TYR A 3 -3.66 7.90 11.35
CA TYR A 3 -4.24 8.67 10.26
C TYR A 3 -3.76 8.06 8.94
N PRO A 4 -4.64 7.91 7.95
CA PRO A 4 -6.09 8.10 7.98
C PRO A 4 -6.82 7.05 8.83
N ALA A 5 -8.08 7.31 9.15
CA ALA A 5 -8.90 6.43 9.96
C ALA A 5 -9.08 5.05 9.29
N MET A 6 -9.04 3.97 10.08
CA MET A 6 -9.20 2.59 9.60
C MET A 6 -10.45 2.40 8.72
N ASN A 7 -11.55 3.10 9.04
CA ASN A 7 -12.79 3.03 8.26
C ASN A 7 -12.60 3.44 6.79
N LYS A 8 -11.65 4.36 6.52
CA LYS A 8 -11.33 4.81 5.16
C LYS A 8 -10.56 3.74 4.39
N LEU A 9 -9.64 3.03 5.06
CA LEU A 9 -8.89 1.92 4.46
C LEU A 9 -9.80 0.72 4.15
N THR A 10 -10.76 0.43 5.03
CA THR A 10 -11.68 -0.69 4.86
C THR A 10 -12.67 -0.52 3.69
N GLN A 11 -12.81 0.69 3.14
CA GLN A 11 -13.61 0.93 1.92
C GLN A 11 -12.99 0.26 0.69
N TYR A 12 -11.65 0.20 0.63
CA TYR A 12 -10.92 -0.39 -0.50
C TYR A 12 -10.41 -1.80 -0.21
N ILE A 13 -10.17 -2.13 1.07
CA ILE A 13 -9.69 -3.44 1.50
C ILE A 13 -10.52 -3.90 2.70
N PRO A 14 -11.57 -4.73 2.48
CA PRO A 14 -12.53 -5.05 3.53
C PRO A 14 -11.94 -5.85 4.69
N ASN A 15 -10.88 -6.63 4.44
CA ASN A 15 -10.21 -7.43 5.47
C ASN A 15 -9.06 -6.63 6.13
N ARG A 16 -9.20 -6.36 7.42
CA ARG A 16 -8.21 -5.60 8.21
C ARG A 16 -6.82 -6.26 8.28
N TYR A 17 -6.74 -7.59 8.22
CA TYR A 17 -5.45 -8.28 8.17
C TYR A 17 -4.80 -8.16 6.79
N MET A 18 -5.61 -8.12 5.73
CA MET A 18 -5.12 -7.90 4.37
C MET A 18 -4.57 -6.48 4.18
N ILE A 19 -5.12 -5.47 4.88
CA ILE A 19 -4.58 -4.11 4.85
C ILE A 19 -3.09 -4.11 5.22
N VAL A 20 -2.69 -4.84 6.26
CA VAL A 20 -1.29 -4.90 6.71
C VAL A 20 -0.39 -5.45 5.61
N ASN A 21 -0.79 -6.55 4.96
CA ASN A 21 -0.01 -7.16 3.88
C ASN A 21 0.10 -6.24 2.66
N VAL A 22 -1.00 -5.60 2.28
CA VAL A 22 -1.08 -4.70 1.12
C VAL A 22 -0.23 -3.46 1.35
N VAL A 23 -0.37 -2.81 2.51
CA VAL A 23 0.43 -1.65 2.91
C VAL A 23 1.92 -2.02 3.00
N ALA A 24 2.26 -3.14 3.63
CA ALA A 24 3.66 -3.58 3.75
C ALA A 24 4.29 -3.91 2.38
N ARG A 25 3.52 -4.45 1.44
CA ARG A 25 4.00 -4.67 0.07
C ARG A 25 4.21 -3.34 -0.64
N ARG A 26 3.25 -2.41 -0.57
CA ARG A 26 3.35 -1.12 -1.26
C ARG A 26 4.46 -0.23 -0.69
N ALA A 27 4.63 -0.21 0.64
CA ALA A 27 5.71 0.52 1.29
C ALA A 27 7.11 0.06 0.81
N ARG A 28 7.30 -1.25 0.58
CA ARG A 28 8.55 -1.78 0.02
C ARG A 28 8.77 -1.34 -1.44
N GLN A 29 7.71 -1.26 -2.23
CA GLN A 29 7.80 -0.74 -3.61
C GLN A 29 8.22 0.73 -3.62
N ILE A 30 7.57 1.56 -2.81
CA ILE A 30 7.91 2.99 -2.68
C ILE A 30 9.36 3.18 -2.23
N ALA A 31 9.81 2.39 -1.24
CA ALA A 31 11.18 2.45 -0.77
C ALA A 31 12.19 2.05 -1.88
N ALA A 32 11.93 0.97 -2.61
CA ALA A 32 12.79 0.51 -3.69
C ALA A 32 12.81 1.49 -4.88
N GLU A 33 11.67 2.11 -5.22
CA GLU A 33 11.56 3.15 -6.24
C GLU A 33 12.39 4.39 -5.85
N ALA A 34 12.29 4.83 -4.59
CA ALA A 34 13.07 5.95 -4.07
C ALA A 34 14.58 5.66 -4.07
N GLU A 35 14.99 4.46 -3.66
CA GLU A 35 16.39 4.03 -3.69
C GLU A 35 16.93 3.98 -5.13
N THR A 36 16.18 3.39 -6.05
CA THR A 36 16.57 3.26 -7.47
C THR A 36 16.71 4.61 -8.15
N THR A 37 15.83 5.56 -7.82
CA THR A 37 15.84 6.92 -8.39
C THR A 37 16.76 7.89 -7.65
N GLY A 38 17.32 7.48 -6.50
CA GLY A 38 18.07 8.36 -5.61
C GLY A 38 17.23 9.47 -4.99
N MET A 39 15.90 9.32 -4.97
CA MET A 39 14.97 10.32 -4.45
C MET A 39 14.91 10.24 -2.92
N HIS A 40 15.02 11.39 -2.25
CA HIS A 40 14.76 11.48 -0.82
C HIS A 40 13.25 11.53 -0.57
N LEU A 41 12.75 10.69 0.34
CA LEU A 41 11.35 10.69 0.76
C LEU A 41 11.21 11.53 2.04
N ASP A 42 10.38 12.56 1.98
CA ASP A 42 10.06 13.40 3.15
C ASP A 42 9.21 12.64 4.18
N GLU A 43 8.37 11.73 3.70
CA GLU A 43 7.51 10.88 4.51
C GLU A 43 7.96 9.42 4.49
N LYS A 44 7.68 8.69 5.56
CA LYS A 44 8.02 7.27 5.61
C LYS A 44 7.26 6.51 4.52
N PRO A 45 7.87 5.52 3.84
CA PRO A 45 7.19 4.73 2.80
C PRO A 45 5.88 4.09 3.27
N VAL A 46 5.79 3.74 4.55
CA VAL A 46 4.57 3.19 5.16
C VAL A 46 3.45 4.23 5.25
N THR A 47 3.77 5.49 5.58
CA THR A 47 2.79 6.59 5.60
C THR A 47 2.22 6.80 4.20
N LEU A 48 3.11 6.94 3.21
CA LEU A 48 2.75 7.11 1.80
C LEU A 48 1.87 5.95 1.29
N ALA A 49 2.23 4.71 1.62
CA ALA A 49 1.44 3.54 1.25
C ALA A 49 0.04 3.53 1.86
N ILE A 50 -0.11 3.96 3.12
CA ILE A 50 -1.41 4.06 3.77
C ILE A 50 -2.26 5.15 3.09
N ASP A 51 -1.67 6.29 2.74
CA ASP A 51 -2.36 7.39 2.07
C ASP A 51 -2.84 6.98 0.68
N GLU A 52 -2.00 6.30 -0.11
CA GLU A 52 -2.40 5.77 -1.42
C GLU A 52 -3.57 4.77 -1.34
N VAL A 53 -3.58 3.89 -0.32
CA VAL A 53 -4.71 2.99 -0.07
C VAL A 53 -5.96 3.78 0.31
N ALA A 54 -5.83 4.82 1.13
CA ALA A 54 -6.95 5.67 1.53
C ALA A 54 -7.50 6.52 0.38
N GLU A 55 -6.68 6.85 -0.62
CA GLU A 55 -7.08 7.53 -1.84
C GLU A 55 -7.64 6.57 -2.90
N GLY A 56 -7.59 5.25 -2.67
CA GLY A 56 -8.03 4.23 -3.62
C GLY A 56 -7.06 3.99 -4.77
N LYS A 57 -5.84 4.56 -4.71
CA LYS A 57 -4.78 4.37 -5.73
C LYS A 57 -4.15 2.99 -5.66
N TYR A 58 -4.25 2.31 -4.51
CA TYR A 58 -3.73 0.96 -4.32
C TYR A 58 -4.76 0.10 -3.58
N HIS A 59 -5.17 -1.02 -4.17
CA HIS A 59 -6.13 -1.96 -3.59
C HIS A 59 -5.69 -3.41 -3.83
N SER A 60 -6.18 -4.34 -3.01
CA SER A 60 -5.97 -5.76 -3.24
C SER A 60 -6.87 -6.23 -4.39
N ASN A 61 -6.39 -6.16 -5.63
CA ASN A 61 -6.94 -7.04 -6.65
C ASN A 61 -6.33 -8.44 -6.41
N PRO A 62 -7.12 -9.53 -6.38
CA PRO A 62 -6.55 -10.87 -6.40
C PRO A 62 -5.83 -11.04 -7.73
N VAL A 63 -4.50 -10.89 -7.73
CA VAL A 63 -3.69 -11.43 -8.81
C VAL A 63 -3.69 -12.93 -8.56
N ILE A 64 -4.68 -13.62 -9.12
CA ILE A 64 -4.46 -15.00 -9.53
C ILE A 64 -3.50 -14.84 -10.70
N GLU A 65 -2.20 -14.97 -10.44
CA GLU A 65 -1.26 -15.23 -11.52
C GLU A 65 -1.68 -16.62 -12.02
N GLU A 66 -2.54 -16.67 -13.04
CA GLU A 66 -2.67 -17.84 -13.87
C GLU A 66 -1.33 -17.96 -14.59
N ASP A 67 -0.40 -18.67 -13.96
CA ASP A 67 0.75 -19.24 -14.64
C ASP A 67 0.20 -20.00 -15.84
N GLY A 68 0.34 -19.39 -17.02
CA GLY A 68 -0.14 -19.95 -18.28
C GLY A 68 0.44 -21.34 -18.48
N ASN A 69 -0.46 -22.33 -18.57
CA ASN A 69 -0.18 -23.68 -19.03
C ASN A 69 -0.56 -23.83 -20.50
#